data_AF-A0A538G9W0-F1
#
_entry.id   AF-A0A538G9W0-F1
#
_cell.length_a   1.000
_cell.length_b   1.000
_cell.length_c   1.000
_cell.angle_alpha   90.00
_cell.angle_beta   90.00
_cell.angle_gamma   90.00
#
_symmetry.space_group_name_H-M   'P 1'
#
loop_
_entity.id
_entity.type
_entity.pdbx_description
1 polymer ?
#
loop_
_entity_poly.entity_id
_entity_poly.type
_entity_poly.pdbx_seq_one_letter_code
_entity_poly.pdbx_strand_id
1 'polypeptide(L)'
;MTSIVRVKVEATAYGDRKVFSVSAFNRGIATWLQRLPTVWVEGEVTELKRHQRWQSVFFTLKDPEDGACVGVSMPRGQFDGLRLELADGDRVHAYGRPELYAARGEFRLRALSLERFGLGDHLAALERLKRKLASEGLFAAERKRALPVWPRKIGLVTGNDAAAKRDVLTGIQTRFPPAHVVVAETYVQGPRAAGAVVEALRRLCEVSELDVVVVARGGGSFEDLLP
;
A
#
# COMPACT_ATOMS: atom_id res chain seq x y z
N MET A 1 -31.94 -6.60 0.60
CA MET A 1 -32.82 -6.40 -0.58
C MET A 1 -33.13 -4.92 -0.68
N THR A 2 -32.29 -4.15 -1.37
CA THR A 2 -32.50 -2.70 -1.56
C THR A 2 -33.17 -2.51 -2.91
N SER A 3 -34.47 -2.24 -2.91
CA SER A 3 -35.24 -1.96 -4.12
C SER A 3 -34.63 -0.78 -4.87
N ILE A 4 -34.08 -1.05 -6.05
CA ILE A 4 -33.73 -0.02 -7.03
C ILE A 4 -35.05 0.58 -7.50
N VAL A 5 -35.39 1.76 -6.97
CA VAL A 5 -36.48 2.58 -7.51
C VAL A 5 -36.14 2.83 -8.98
N ARG A 6 -36.88 2.19 -9.90
CA ARG A 6 -36.83 2.52 -11.33
C ARG A 6 -37.35 3.95 -11.46
N VAL A 7 -36.44 4.94 -11.44
CA VAL A 7 -36.76 6.29 -11.88
C VAL A 7 -37.03 6.19 -13.37
N LYS A 8 -38.31 6.07 -13.74
CA LYS A 8 -38.75 6.07 -15.13
C LYS A 8 -38.47 7.46 -15.66
N VAL A 9 -37.45 7.58 -16.49
CA VAL A 9 -37.13 8.85 -17.16
C VAL A 9 -38.19 9.05 -18.23
N GLU A 10 -39.18 9.88 -17.95
CA GLU A 10 -40.32 10.09 -18.84
C GLU A 10 -40.00 11.18 -19.88
N ALA A 11 -40.19 10.84 -21.15
CA ALA A 11 -40.10 11.78 -22.26
C ALA A 11 -41.43 12.53 -22.40
N THR A 12 -41.36 13.81 -22.73
CA THR A 12 -42.52 14.58 -23.18
C THR A 12 -42.65 14.42 -24.68
N ALA A 13 -43.86 14.15 -25.17
CA ALA A 13 -44.14 14.13 -26.61
C ALA A 13 -44.21 15.58 -27.13
N TYR A 14 -43.42 15.89 -28.14
CA TYR A 14 -43.45 17.17 -28.84
C TYR A 14 -43.60 16.89 -30.33
N GLY A 15 -44.83 17.03 -30.85
CA GLY A 15 -45.18 16.54 -32.18
C GLY A 15 -45.01 15.03 -32.29
N ASP A 16 -44.22 14.59 -33.27
CA ASP A 16 -43.84 13.20 -33.53
C ASP A 16 -42.59 12.74 -32.75
N ARG A 17 -41.97 13.64 -31.96
CA ARG A 17 -40.70 13.37 -31.27
C ARG A 17 -40.88 13.13 -29.78
N LYS A 18 -40.04 12.25 -29.24
CA LYS A 18 -39.84 12.09 -27.79
C LYS A 18 -38.73 13.03 -27.33
N VAL A 19 -39.06 13.99 -26.49
CA VAL A 19 -38.13 15.01 -25.98
C VAL A 19 -37.91 14.78 -24.49
N PHE A 20 -36.64 14.73 -24.08
CA PHE A 20 -36.27 14.64 -22.67
C PHE A 20 -35.82 16.01 -22.17
N SER A 21 -36.22 16.37 -20.95
CA SER A 21 -35.61 17.52 -20.28
C SER A 21 -34.15 17.22 -19.94
N VAL A 22 -33.32 18.26 -19.79
CA VAL A 22 -31.90 18.11 -19.41
C VAL A 22 -31.75 17.30 -18.12
N SER A 23 -32.62 17.54 -17.13
CA SER A 23 -32.62 16.80 -15.87
C SER A 23 -33.06 15.34 -16.02
N ALA A 24 -33.99 15.05 -16.94
CA ALA A 24 -34.39 13.68 -17.26
C ALA A 24 -33.25 12.94 -17.96
N PHE A 25 -32.61 13.57 -18.95
CA PHE A 25 -31.47 13.02 -19.67
C PHE A 25 -30.29 12.70 -18.73
N ASN A 26 -29.86 13.66 -17.92
CA ASN A 26 -28.75 13.48 -16.97
C ASN A 26 -29.06 12.39 -15.93
N ARG A 27 -30.29 12.33 -15.41
CA ARG A 27 -30.69 11.25 -14.48
C ARG A 27 -30.66 9.88 -15.15
N GLY A 28 -31.05 9.79 -16.43
CA GLY A 28 -30.96 8.56 -17.21
C GLY A 28 -29.53 8.05 -17.32
N ILE A 29 -28.59 8.93 -17.69
CA ILE A 29 -27.16 8.60 -17.78
C ILE A 29 -26.61 8.20 -16.41
N ALA A 30 -26.87 8.98 -15.36
CA ALA A 30 -26.42 8.66 -14.01
C ALA A 30 -26.91 7.28 -13.53
N THR A 31 -28.16 6.94 -13.84
CA THR A 31 -28.73 5.60 -13.52
C THR A 31 -28.02 4.48 -14.28
N TRP A 32 -27.60 4.74 -15.52
CA TRP A 32 -26.86 3.75 -16.31
C TRP A 32 -25.43 3.57 -15.77
N LEU A 33 -24.73 4.66 -15.43
CA LEU A 33 -23.38 4.60 -14.85
C LEU A 33 -23.32 3.82 -13.54
N GLN A 34 -24.38 3.86 -12.72
CA GLN A 34 -24.48 3.07 -11.49
C GLN A 34 -24.42 1.54 -11.71
N ARG A 35 -24.62 1.07 -12.94
CA ARG A 35 -24.50 -0.35 -13.29
C ARG A 35 -23.08 -0.78 -13.59
N LEU A 36 -22.18 0.17 -13.83
CA LEU A 36 -20.77 -0.12 -14.10
C LEU A 36 -20.08 -0.61 -12.82
N PRO A 37 -19.11 -1.52 -12.93
CA PRO A 37 -18.35 -2.00 -11.79
C PRO A 37 -17.48 -0.88 -11.21
N THR A 38 -17.01 -1.09 -9.99
CA THR A 38 -15.88 -0.31 -9.46
C THR A 38 -14.62 -0.68 -10.25
N VAL A 39 -13.83 0.31 -10.62
CA VAL A 39 -12.64 0.15 -11.47
C VAL A 39 -11.42 0.83 -10.84
N TRP A 40 -10.24 0.42 -11.29
CA TRP A 40 -8.98 1.12 -11.04
C TRP A 40 -8.67 2.03 -12.21
N VAL A 41 -8.30 3.28 -11.93
CA VAL A 41 -7.89 4.28 -12.92
C VAL A 41 -6.53 4.81 -12.53
N GLU A 42 -5.57 4.77 -13.45
CA GLU A 42 -4.27 5.38 -13.28
C GLU A 42 -4.30 6.83 -13.80
N GLY A 43 -3.57 7.72 -13.14
CA GLY A 43 -3.29 9.04 -13.68
C GLY A 43 -2.43 9.88 -12.75
N GLU A 44 -1.93 10.98 -13.30
CA GLU A 44 -1.27 12.04 -12.56
C GLU A 44 -2.31 12.96 -11.90
N VAL A 45 -2.12 13.25 -10.62
CA VAL A 45 -2.97 14.14 -9.85
C VAL A 45 -2.69 15.58 -10.27
N THR A 46 -3.76 16.29 -10.62
CA THR A 46 -3.72 17.71 -10.96
C THR A 46 -4.88 18.44 -10.28
N GLU A 47 -4.71 19.73 -10.01
CA GLU A 47 -5.74 20.57 -9.40
C GLU A 47 -6.30 20.02 -8.07
N LEU A 48 -5.44 19.52 -7.18
CA LEU A 48 -5.86 19.02 -5.87
C LEU A 48 -6.48 20.13 -5.02
N LYS A 49 -7.81 20.05 -4.83
CA LYS A 49 -8.62 20.98 -4.05
C LYS A 49 -9.04 20.31 -2.73
N ARG A 50 -8.30 20.64 -1.68
CA ARG A 50 -8.53 20.20 -0.30
C ARG A 50 -8.68 21.41 0.62
N HIS A 51 -9.92 21.85 0.84
CA HIS A 51 -10.21 22.94 1.77
C HIS A 51 -10.68 22.42 3.13
N GLN A 52 -10.23 23.07 4.22
CA GLN A 52 -10.53 22.65 5.59
C GLN A 52 -12.03 22.56 5.92
N ARG A 53 -12.88 23.28 5.20
CA ARG A 53 -14.34 23.31 5.42
C ARG A 53 -15.12 22.36 4.51
N TRP A 54 -14.46 21.73 3.54
CA TRP A 54 -15.14 20.86 2.59
C TRP A 54 -15.22 19.43 3.11
N GLN A 55 -16.36 18.79 2.87
CA GLN A 55 -16.64 17.39 3.23
C GLN A 55 -16.06 16.39 2.22
N SER A 56 -15.56 16.89 1.10
CA SER A 56 -14.98 16.09 0.02
C SER A 56 -13.72 16.75 -0.51
N VAL A 57 -12.78 15.92 -0.92
CA VAL A 57 -11.58 16.30 -1.65
C VAL A 57 -11.86 16.07 -3.13
N PHE A 58 -11.42 17.03 -3.94
CA PHE A 58 -11.55 16.97 -5.39
C PHE A 58 -10.18 17.11 -6.02
N PHE A 59 -9.92 16.38 -7.09
CA PHE A 59 -8.72 16.50 -7.91
C PHE A 59 -9.03 15.94 -9.29
N THR A 60 -8.14 16.14 -10.25
CA THR A 60 -8.26 15.59 -11.61
C THR A 60 -7.16 14.57 -11.82
N LEU A 61 -7.51 13.41 -12.35
CA LEU A 61 -6.53 12.47 -12.89
C LEU A 61 -6.31 12.80 -14.36
N LYS A 62 -5.05 13.00 -14.73
CA LYS A 62 -4.62 13.26 -16.09
C LYS A 62 -3.71 12.14 -16.57
N ASP A 63 -3.96 11.63 -17.76
CA ASP A 63 -3.07 10.72 -18.45
C ASP A 63 -1.89 11.53 -19.02
N PRO A 64 -0.64 11.22 -18.65
CA PRO A 64 0.53 11.94 -19.18
C PRO A 64 0.81 11.64 -20.66
N GLU A 65 0.32 10.53 -21.23
CA GLU A 65 0.62 10.15 -22.62
C GLU A 65 -0.20 10.94 -23.63
N ASP A 66 -1.52 11.03 -23.43
CA ASP A 66 -2.45 11.65 -24.37
C ASP A 66 -3.21 12.86 -23.80
N GLY A 67 -3.04 13.14 -22.50
CA GLY A 67 -3.69 14.25 -21.82
C GLY A 67 -5.17 14.03 -21.48
N ALA A 68 -5.70 12.80 -21.59
CA ALA A 68 -7.05 12.48 -21.17
C ALA A 68 -7.24 12.76 -19.67
N CYS A 69 -8.39 13.33 -19.30
CA CYS A 69 -8.65 13.77 -17.92
C CYS A 69 -9.97 13.22 -17.39
N VAL A 70 -10.01 12.90 -16.09
CA VAL A 70 -11.24 12.63 -15.35
C VAL A 70 -11.21 13.29 -13.99
N GLY A 71 -12.28 14.01 -13.65
CA GLY A 71 -12.45 14.59 -12.32
C GLY A 71 -12.71 13.50 -11.29
N VAL A 72 -12.08 13.60 -10.12
CA VAL A 72 -12.22 12.67 -9.01
C VAL A 72 -12.81 13.38 -7.80
N SER A 73 -13.70 12.68 -7.09
CA SER A 73 -14.23 13.11 -5.80
C SER A 73 -14.06 12.01 -4.77
N MET A 74 -13.63 12.39 -3.56
CA MET A 74 -13.46 11.45 -2.45
C MET A 74 -13.99 12.07 -1.15
N PRO A 75 -14.74 11.33 -0.31
CA PRO A 75 -15.11 11.79 1.02
C PRO A 75 -13.86 12.11 1.84
N ARG A 76 -13.86 13.26 2.51
CA ARG A 76 -12.65 13.73 3.20
C ARG A 76 -12.18 12.78 4.29
N GLY A 77 -13.09 12.22 5.08
CA GLY A 77 -12.70 11.25 6.13
C GLY A 77 -11.97 10.02 5.59
N GLN A 78 -12.31 9.57 4.37
CA GLN A 78 -11.60 8.47 3.72
C GLN A 78 -10.24 8.93 3.20
N PHE A 79 -10.18 10.07 2.51
CA PHE A 79 -8.93 10.64 2.01
C PHE A 79 -7.92 10.89 3.13
N ASP A 80 -8.34 11.57 4.20
CA ASP A 80 -7.50 11.87 5.36
C ASP A 80 -7.07 10.58 6.10
N GLY A 81 -7.93 9.55 6.11
CA GLY A 81 -7.66 8.25 6.72
C GLY A 81 -6.60 7.42 5.99
N LEU A 82 -6.42 7.62 4.67
CA LEU A 82 -5.37 6.96 3.89
C LEU A 82 -3.97 7.51 4.23
N ARG A 83 -3.88 8.68 4.87
CA ARG A 83 -2.61 9.35 5.22
C ARG A 83 -1.66 9.51 4.02
N LEU A 84 -2.25 9.67 2.84
CA LEU A 84 -1.49 9.93 1.61
C LEU A 84 -1.10 11.41 1.59
N GLU A 85 0.20 11.67 1.61
CA GLU A 85 0.76 13.01 1.37
C GLU A 85 0.73 13.34 -0.11
N LEU A 86 -0.48 13.35 -0.68
CA LEU A 86 -0.70 13.54 -2.10
C LEU A 86 -0.50 15.00 -2.52
N ALA A 87 0.24 15.22 -3.60
CA ALA A 87 0.47 16.52 -4.21
C ALA A 87 0.16 16.49 -5.73
N ASP A 88 0.01 17.67 -6.32
CA ASP A 88 -0.05 17.79 -7.78
C ASP A 88 1.24 17.25 -8.41
N GLY A 89 1.11 16.47 -9.48
CA GLY A 89 2.20 15.75 -10.13
C GLY A 89 2.41 14.31 -9.61
N ASP A 90 1.77 13.92 -8.51
CA ASP A 90 1.83 12.53 -8.05
C ASP A 90 1.04 11.61 -8.99
N ARG A 91 1.65 10.51 -9.42
CA ARG A 91 0.94 9.44 -10.12
C ARG A 91 0.27 8.51 -9.11
N VAL A 92 -0.99 8.15 -9.35
CA VAL A 92 -1.77 7.31 -8.44
C VAL A 92 -2.64 6.30 -9.18
N HIS A 93 -3.02 5.24 -8.47
CA HIS A 93 -4.15 4.37 -8.81
C HIS A 93 -5.35 4.74 -7.94
N ALA A 94 -6.45 5.12 -8.58
CA ALA A 94 -7.71 5.42 -7.93
C ALA A 94 -8.70 4.27 -8.11
N TYR A 95 -9.11 3.66 -7.01
CA TYR A 95 -10.19 2.67 -7.00
C TYR A 95 -11.52 3.38 -6.77
N GLY A 96 -12.43 3.32 -7.73
CA GLY A 96 -13.66 4.12 -7.65
C GLY A 96 -14.76 3.69 -8.60
N ARG A 97 -15.92 4.34 -8.44
CA ARG A 97 -17.08 4.13 -9.32
C ARG A 97 -17.30 5.36 -10.21
N PRO A 98 -17.60 5.17 -11.50
CA PRO A 98 -18.00 6.27 -12.35
C PRO A 98 -19.36 6.83 -11.91
N GLU A 99 -19.45 8.15 -11.86
CA GLU A 99 -20.64 8.89 -11.42
C GLU A 99 -20.86 10.13 -12.32
N LEU A 100 -22.11 10.56 -12.45
CA LEU A 100 -22.46 11.81 -13.11
C LEU A 100 -23.12 12.75 -12.11
N TYR A 101 -22.55 13.94 -11.92
CA TYR A 101 -23.20 14.99 -11.14
C TYR A 101 -24.33 15.61 -11.96
N ALA A 102 -25.54 15.07 -11.79
CA ALA A 102 -26.69 15.33 -12.66
C ALA A 102 -27.09 16.82 -12.78
N ALA A 103 -26.81 17.64 -11.78
CA ALA A 103 -27.13 19.08 -11.82
C ALA A 103 -26.30 19.85 -12.85
N ARG A 104 -25.04 19.44 -13.10
CA ARG A 104 -24.14 20.07 -14.08
C ARG A 104 -23.79 19.18 -15.26
N GLY A 105 -24.23 17.91 -15.26
CA GLY A 105 -23.86 16.94 -16.29
C GLY A 105 -22.38 16.58 -16.27
N GLU A 106 -21.73 16.67 -15.11
CA GLU A 106 -20.28 16.49 -14.99
C GLU A 106 -19.93 15.05 -14.66
N PHE A 107 -19.16 14.41 -15.54
CA PHE A 107 -18.68 13.04 -15.36
C PHE A 107 -17.47 13.01 -14.43
N ARG A 108 -17.50 12.13 -13.44
CA ARG A 108 -16.46 12.00 -12.43
C ARG A 108 -16.26 10.56 -12.00
N LEU A 109 -15.10 10.29 -11.41
CA LEU A 109 -14.84 9.09 -10.63
C LEU A 109 -15.08 9.41 -9.15
N ARG A 110 -15.96 8.66 -8.49
CA ARG A 110 -16.06 8.67 -7.04
C ARG A 110 -15.08 7.66 -6.47
N ALA A 111 -13.96 8.14 -5.96
CA ALA A 111 -12.93 7.31 -5.37
C ALA A 111 -13.37 6.74 -4.01
N LEU A 112 -13.03 5.47 -3.81
CA LEU A 112 -13.19 4.69 -2.58
C LEU A 112 -11.84 4.44 -1.90
N SER A 113 -10.76 4.33 -2.70
CA SER A 113 -9.39 4.22 -2.23
C SER A 113 -8.44 4.86 -3.23
N LEU A 114 -7.26 5.26 -2.76
CA LEU A 114 -6.15 5.77 -3.57
C LEU A 114 -4.87 5.06 -3.15
N GLU A 115 -4.00 4.80 -4.11
CA GLU A 115 -2.67 4.25 -3.90
C GLU A 115 -1.66 5.06 -4.72
N ARG A 116 -0.56 5.51 -4.13
CA ARG A 116 0.51 6.17 -4.90
C ARG A 116 1.18 5.17 -5.81
N PHE A 117 1.41 5.57 -7.05
CA PHE A 117 2.21 4.82 -8.00
C PHE A 117 3.61 4.59 -7.40
N GLY A 118 4.07 3.34 -7.40
CA GLY A 118 5.34 2.92 -6.80
C GLY A 118 5.18 1.91 -5.65
N LEU A 119 4.19 2.06 -4.76
CA LEU A 119 4.00 1.09 -3.67
C LEU A 119 3.57 -0.30 -4.21
N GLY A 120 2.72 -0.31 -5.24
CA GLY A 120 2.29 -1.54 -5.93
C GLY A 120 3.42 -2.25 -6.68
N ASP A 121 4.33 -1.50 -7.31
CA ASP A 121 5.47 -2.06 -8.03
C ASP A 121 6.48 -2.71 -7.07
N HIS A 122 6.73 -2.08 -5.93
CA HIS A 122 7.59 -2.65 -4.89
C HIS A 122 6.98 -3.93 -4.30
N LEU A 123 5.67 -3.95 -4.05
CA LEU A 123 4.97 -5.15 -3.59
C LEU A 123 4.98 -6.26 -4.64
N ALA A 124 4.77 -5.92 -5.92
CA ALA A 124 4.86 -6.87 -7.03
C ALA A 124 6.29 -7.40 -7.21
N ALA A 125 7.30 -6.56 -7.07
CA ALA A 125 8.71 -6.96 -7.09
C ALA A 125 9.06 -7.89 -5.92
N LEU A 126 8.56 -7.59 -4.71
CA LEU A 126 8.72 -8.44 -3.54
C LEU A 126 8.05 -9.80 -3.74
N GLU A 127 6.84 -9.84 -4.30
CA GLU A 127 6.11 -11.07 -4.58
C GLU A 127 6.82 -11.92 -5.65
N ARG A 128 7.35 -11.29 -6.71
CA ARG A 128 8.20 -11.96 -7.71
C ARG A 128 9.46 -12.54 -7.07
N LEU A 129 10.12 -11.79 -6.20
CA LEU A 129 11.31 -12.24 -5.49
C LEU A 129 11.00 -13.41 -4.55
N LYS A 130 9.91 -13.34 -3.77
CA LYS A 130 9.46 -14.43 -2.91
C LYS A 130 9.20 -15.71 -3.71
N ARG A 131 8.50 -15.62 -4.84
CA ARG A 131 8.26 -16.79 -5.72
C ARG A 131 9.56 -17.36 -6.27
N LYS A 132 10.49 -16.51 -6.70
CA LYS A 132 11.82 -16.93 -7.16
C LYS A 132 12.57 -17.69 -6.07
N LEU A 133 12.72 -17.10 -4.88
CA LEU A 133 13.42 -17.73 -3.75
C LEU A 133 12.72 -19.02 -3.28
N ALA A 134 11.39 -19.06 -3.34
CA ALA A 134 10.61 -20.27 -3.05
C ALA A 134 10.89 -21.37 -4.08
N SER A 135 10.96 -21.02 -5.37
CA SER A 135 11.29 -21.97 -6.46
C SER A 135 12.72 -22.49 -6.40
N GLU A 136 13.65 -21.68 -5.88
CA GLU A 136 15.02 -22.09 -5.53
C GLU A 136 15.06 -22.97 -4.26
N GLY A 137 13.90 -23.25 -3.64
CA GLY A 137 13.77 -24.08 -2.46
C GLY A 137 14.36 -23.44 -1.20
N LEU A 138 14.58 -22.12 -1.15
CA LEU A 138 15.18 -21.45 0.02
C LEU A 138 14.25 -21.43 1.24
N PHE A 139 12.95 -21.61 1.04
CA PHE A 139 11.95 -21.70 2.12
C PHE A 139 11.49 -23.12 2.44
N ALA A 140 12.08 -24.14 1.79
CA ALA A 140 11.73 -25.55 1.98
C ALA A 140 11.83 -25.95 3.46
N ALA A 141 10.80 -26.62 3.98
CA ALA A 141 10.74 -26.98 5.39
C ALA A 141 11.86 -27.95 5.78
N GLU A 142 12.28 -28.80 4.84
CA GLU A 142 13.33 -29.80 4.96
C GLU A 142 14.73 -29.17 5.16
N ARG A 143 14.90 -27.90 4.77
CA ARG A 143 16.15 -27.14 4.98
C ARG A 143 16.21 -26.45 6.34
N LYS A 144 15.10 -26.39 7.07
CA LYS A 144 15.07 -25.73 8.38
C LYS A 144 15.78 -26.60 9.41
N ARG A 145 16.75 -26.00 10.11
CA ARG A 145 17.43 -26.65 11.23
C ARG A 145 16.57 -26.52 12.48
N ALA A 146 16.49 -27.59 13.28
CA ALA A 146 15.84 -27.54 14.57
C ALA A 146 16.54 -26.51 15.48
N LEU A 147 15.75 -25.69 16.16
CA LEU A 147 16.29 -24.71 17.10
C LEU A 147 16.61 -25.41 18.44
N PRO A 148 17.70 -25.04 19.12
CA PRO A 148 18.02 -25.55 20.44
C PRO A 148 16.95 -25.11 21.45
N VAL A 149 16.56 -26.01 22.34
CA VAL A 149 15.57 -25.72 23.40
C VAL A 149 16.13 -24.74 24.44
N TRP A 150 17.43 -24.84 24.73
CA TRP A 150 18.12 -24.04 25.74
C TRP A 150 19.44 -23.44 25.20
N PRO A 151 19.39 -22.40 24.37
CA PRO A 151 20.59 -21.77 23.84
C PRO A 151 21.39 -21.07 24.95
N ARG A 152 22.64 -21.46 25.14
CA ARG A 152 23.56 -20.88 26.13
C ARG A 152 24.39 -19.74 25.53
N LYS A 153 24.73 -19.81 24.25
CA LYS A 153 25.46 -18.75 23.53
C LYS A 153 24.67 -18.33 22.29
N ILE A 154 24.22 -17.08 22.28
CA ILE A 154 23.34 -16.51 21.26
C ILE A 154 24.09 -15.44 20.49
N GLY A 155 24.15 -15.55 19.17
CA GLY A 155 24.62 -14.48 18.30
C GLY A 155 23.49 -13.49 18.05
N LEU A 156 23.76 -12.19 18.12
CA LEU A 156 22.80 -11.14 17.78
C LEU A 156 23.36 -10.28 16.66
N VAL A 157 22.79 -10.39 15.46
CA VAL A 157 23.00 -9.44 14.37
C VAL A 157 21.96 -8.34 14.49
N THR A 158 22.40 -7.10 14.65
CA THR A 158 21.49 -5.94 14.79
C THR A 158 22.08 -4.68 14.16
N GLY A 159 21.22 -3.71 13.86
CA GLY A 159 21.65 -2.38 13.48
C GLY A 159 22.33 -1.63 14.61
N ASN A 160 22.98 -0.51 14.29
CA ASN A 160 23.48 0.46 15.28
C ASN A 160 22.34 1.20 16.03
N ASP A 161 21.07 0.86 15.75
CA ASP A 161 19.93 1.35 16.50
C ASP A 161 19.94 0.76 17.92
N ALA A 162 20.06 1.66 18.90
CA ALA A 162 20.14 1.31 20.30
C ALA A 162 18.83 0.69 20.83
N ALA A 163 17.67 0.98 20.24
CA ALA A 163 16.39 0.48 20.73
C ALA A 163 16.25 -1.03 20.49
N ALA A 164 16.38 -1.47 19.23
CA ALA A 164 16.23 -2.88 18.86
C ALA A 164 17.25 -3.78 19.58
N LYS A 165 18.50 -3.32 19.67
CA LYS A 165 19.56 -4.01 20.41
C LYS A 165 19.21 -4.14 21.88
N ARG A 166 18.78 -3.03 22.53
CA ARG A 166 18.41 -3.05 23.95
C ARG A 166 17.20 -3.94 24.20
N ASP A 167 16.20 -3.94 23.33
CA ASP A 167 14.99 -4.74 23.50
C ASP A 167 15.32 -6.24 23.49
N VAL A 168 16.13 -6.69 22.54
CA VAL A 168 16.54 -8.10 22.46
C VAL A 168 17.42 -8.47 23.66
N LEU A 169 18.42 -7.66 23.99
CA LEU A 169 19.31 -7.94 25.12
C LEU A 169 18.55 -7.96 26.45
N THR A 170 17.67 -6.99 26.69
CA THR A 170 16.85 -6.91 27.90
C THR A 170 15.89 -8.10 27.97
N GLY A 171 15.26 -8.45 26.86
CA GLY A 171 14.37 -9.60 26.77
C GLY A 171 15.05 -10.92 27.10
N ILE A 172 16.26 -11.15 26.56
CA ILE A 172 17.07 -12.34 26.86
C ILE A 172 17.52 -12.33 28.32
N GLN A 173 18.12 -11.24 28.79
CA GLN A 173 18.66 -11.16 30.17
C GLN A 173 17.58 -11.28 31.24
N THR A 174 16.38 -10.76 30.99
CA THR A 174 15.28 -10.81 31.96
C THR A 174 14.63 -12.20 32.01
N ARG A 175 14.50 -12.89 30.87
CA ARG A 175 13.80 -14.18 30.78
C ARG A 175 14.72 -15.39 30.93
N PHE A 176 15.99 -15.26 30.54
CA PHE A 176 16.97 -16.34 30.60
C PHE A 176 18.39 -15.78 30.87
N PRO A 177 18.64 -15.29 32.10
CA PRO A 177 19.93 -14.71 32.50
C PRO A 177 21.19 -15.53 32.18
N PRO A 178 21.16 -16.89 32.18
CA PRO A 178 22.34 -17.69 31.87
C PRO A 178 22.82 -17.62 30.41
N ALA A 179 22.07 -17.01 29.48
CA ALA A 179 22.50 -16.88 28.10
C ALA A 179 23.57 -15.80 27.92
N HIS A 180 24.64 -16.17 27.24
CA HIS A 180 25.67 -15.24 26.77
C HIS A 180 25.32 -14.74 25.36
N VAL A 181 25.28 -13.43 25.18
CA VAL A 181 24.96 -12.82 23.87
C VAL A 181 26.21 -12.21 23.24
N VAL A 182 26.52 -12.61 22.01
CA VAL A 182 27.60 -12.05 21.19
C VAL A 182 26.97 -11.17 20.12
N VAL A 183 27.23 -9.86 20.17
CA VAL A 183 26.61 -8.89 19.27
C VAL A 183 27.52 -8.62 18.07
N ALA A 184 26.96 -8.69 16.87
CA ALA A 184 27.57 -8.27 15.62
C ALA A 184 26.74 -7.14 14.99
N GLU A 185 27.21 -5.91 15.14
CA GLU A 185 26.55 -4.75 14.58
C GLU A 185 26.81 -4.65 13.07
N THR A 186 25.76 -4.33 12.30
CA THR A 186 25.85 -4.24 10.84
C THR A 186 24.78 -3.33 10.25
N TYR A 187 24.84 -3.07 8.94
CA TYR A 187 23.74 -2.44 8.23
C TYR A 187 22.58 -3.44 8.08
N VAL A 188 21.45 -3.14 8.71
CA VAL A 188 20.23 -3.96 8.67
C VAL A 188 19.12 -3.37 7.78
N GLN A 189 19.41 -2.24 7.11
CA GLN A 189 18.52 -1.54 6.20
C GLN A 189 19.29 -0.90 5.05
N GLY A 190 18.58 -0.64 3.95
CA GLY A 190 19.12 -0.07 2.72
C GLY A 190 19.90 -1.06 1.83
N PRO A 191 20.41 -0.59 0.67
CA PRO A 191 20.93 -1.46 -0.39
C PRO A 191 22.12 -2.35 0.00
N ARG A 192 22.88 -1.95 1.03
CA ARG A 192 24.05 -2.68 1.52
C ARG A 192 23.71 -3.73 2.58
N ALA A 193 22.46 -3.79 3.04
CA ALA A 193 22.07 -4.62 4.19
C ALA A 193 22.30 -6.11 3.96
N ALA A 194 21.88 -6.65 2.81
CA ALA A 194 21.99 -8.08 2.54
C ALA A 194 23.46 -8.57 2.62
N GLY A 195 24.39 -7.88 1.96
CA GLY A 195 25.81 -8.20 2.01
C GLY A 195 26.39 -8.05 3.42
N ALA A 196 26.07 -6.95 4.10
CA ALA A 196 26.59 -6.65 5.43
C ALA A 196 26.07 -7.63 6.51
N VAL A 197 24.82 -8.10 6.39
CA VAL A 197 24.25 -9.15 7.25
C VAL A 197 24.94 -10.48 7.00
N VAL A 198 25.18 -10.86 5.74
CA VAL A 198 25.92 -12.09 5.41
C VAL A 198 27.33 -12.09 5.99
N GLU A 199 28.04 -10.96 5.92
CA GLU A 199 29.37 -10.82 6.55
C GLU A 199 29.30 -10.92 8.07
N ALA A 200 28.32 -10.28 8.71
CA ALA A 200 28.13 -10.38 10.15
C ALA A 200 27.82 -11.82 10.60
N LEU A 201 26.99 -12.54 9.83
CA LEU A 201 26.70 -13.95 10.06
C LEU A 201 27.95 -14.81 9.93
N ARG A 202 28.79 -14.59 8.91
CA ARG A 202 30.07 -15.32 8.75
C ARG A 202 30.98 -15.13 9.96
N ARG A 203 31.14 -13.89 10.44
CA ARG A 203 31.92 -13.59 11.65
C ARG A 203 31.37 -14.30 12.89
N LEU A 204 30.04 -14.33 13.05
CA LEU A 204 29.44 -15.05 14.18
C LEU A 204 29.64 -16.57 14.06
N CYS A 205 29.62 -17.13 12.86
CA CYS A 205 29.88 -18.56 12.66
C CYS A 205 31.31 -19.00 13.03
N GLU A 206 32.27 -18.06 13.14
CA GLU A 206 33.63 -18.34 13.62
C GLU A 206 33.71 -18.39 15.16
N VAL A 207 32.67 -17.93 15.87
CA VAL A 207 32.60 -17.98 17.33
C VAL A 207 32.30 -19.41 17.77
N SER A 208 33.20 -19.98 18.57
CA SER A 208 33.06 -21.32 19.12
C SER A 208 31.85 -21.44 20.05
N GLU A 209 31.17 -22.60 19.96
CA GLU A 209 29.99 -22.96 20.77
C GLU A 209 28.79 -22.01 20.62
N LEU A 210 28.59 -21.41 19.44
CA LEU A 210 27.38 -20.62 19.16
C LEU A 210 26.19 -21.53 18.89
N ASP A 211 25.12 -21.40 19.67
CA ASP A 211 23.95 -22.28 19.57
C ASP A 211 22.93 -21.80 18.52
N VAL A 212 22.71 -20.48 18.46
CA VAL A 212 21.72 -19.85 17.59
C VAL A 212 22.12 -18.42 17.26
N VAL A 213 21.71 -17.93 16.10
CA VAL A 213 21.84 -16.52 15.72
C VAL A 213 20.47 -15.90 15.55
N VAL A 214 20.26 -14.76 16.20
CA VAL A 214 19.11 -13.88 16.04
C VAL A 214 19.51 -12.72 15.14
N VAL A 215 18.75 -12.50 14.08
CA VAL A 215 18.88 -11.29 13.24
C VAL A 215 17.71 -10.37 13.58
N ALA A 216 18.01 -9.20 14.11
CA ALA A 216 17.02 -8.23 14.58
C ALA A 216 17.17 -6.89 13.84
N ARG A 217 16.03 -6.21 13.66
CA ARG A 217 15.94 -4.84 13.14
C ARG A 217 14.99 -4.05 14.04
N GLY A 218 15.23 -2.75 14.19
CA GLY A 218 14.28 -1.84 14.82
C GLY A 218 12.97 -1.66 14.03
N GLY A 219 12.04 -0.93 14.65
CA GLY A 219 10.70 -0.64 14.12
C GLY A 219 10.65 0.40 13.01
N GLY A 220 11.59 0.36 12.06
CA GLY A 220 11.55 1.19 10.85
C GLY A 220 10.34 0.88 9.97
N SER A 221 10.03 1.78 9.04
CA SER A 221 8.95 1.59 8.07
C SER A 221 9.17 0.32 7.26
N PHE A 222 8.10 -0.30 6.77
CA PHE A 222 8.20 -1.35 5.76
C PHE A 222 8.84 -0.80 4.47
N GLU A 223 8.62 0.49 4.18
CA GLU A 223 9.21 1.17 3.04
C GLU A 223 10.75 1.19 3.12
N ASP A 224 11.32 1.24 4.32
CA ASP A 224 12.77 1.17 4.54
C ASP A 224 13.37 -0.23 4.24
N LEU A 225 12.53 -1.24 4.01
CA LEU A 225 12.94 -2.60 3.56
C LEU A 225 12.89 -2.77 2.05
N LEU A 226 12.30 -1.80 1.34
CA LEU A 226 12.21 -1.86 -0.11
C LEU A 226 13.56 -1.45 -0.71
N PRO A 227 14.08 -2.20 -1.71
CA PRO A 227 15.35 -1.89 -2.36
C PRO A 227 15.29 -0.61 -3.20
#